data_AF-G7LK04-F1
#
_entry.id   AF-G7LK04-F1
#
_cell.length_a   1.000
_cell.length_b   1.000
_cell.length_c   1.000
_cell.angle_alpha   90.00
_cell.angle_beta   90.00
_cell.angle_gamma   90.00
#
_symmetry.space_group_name_H-M   'P 1'
#
loop_
_entity.id
_entity.type
_entity.pdbx_description
1 polymer ?
#
loop_
_entity_poly.entity_id
_entity_poly.type
_entity_poly.pdbx_seq_one_letter_code
_entity_poly.pdbx_strand_id
1 'polypeptide(L)'
;MWHFDDLQMESHLMSDNDFSRWFVDEVMEETLPEHKQGHKPETLYTMTLNGREIAKKFHIHKPTNQANFLYFMWGVGSNFFEFDGFKQILADTARGEDERLAALFTEVSEEQGVEALMQSHPNYWSR
;
A
#
# COMPACT_ATOMS: atom_id res chain seq x y z
N MET A 1 -20.33 9.93 -9.07
CA MET A 1 -19.61 10.45 -7.88
C MET A 1 -20.12 9.63 -6.71
N TRP A 2 -19.37 8.60 -6.33
CA TRP A 2 -19.76 7.72 -5.22
C TRP A 2 -19.42 8.46 -3.93
N HIS A 3 -20.45 8.95 -3.22
CA HIS A 3 -20.31 9.47 -1.86
C HIS A 3 -20.74 8.36 -0.91
N PHE A 4 -19.79 7.49 -0.59
CA PHE A 4 -19.81 6.75 0.66
C PHE A 4 -19.01 7.58 1.66
N ASP A 5 -19.56 7.87 2.84
CA ASP A 5 -18.76 8.45 3.91
C ASP A 5 -17.58 7.49 4.17
N ASP A 6 -16.35 8.01 4.26
CA ASP A 6 -15.12 7.21 4.40
C ASP A 6 -15.23 6.13 5.48
N LEU A 7 -15.97 6.41 6.57
CA LEU A 7 -16.27 5.49 7.66
C LEU A 7 -17.10 4.26 7.24
N GLN A 8 -18.08 4.41 6.34
CA GLN A 8 -18.88 3.29 5.83
C GLN A 8 -18.03 2.38 4.94
N MET A 9 -17.21 2.99 4.07
CA MET A 9 -16.27 2.27 3.23
C MET A 9 -15.23 1.52 4.09
N GLU A 10 -14.63 2.18 5.07
CA GLU A 10 -13.68 1.57 6.00
C GLU A 10 -14.28 0.37 6.73
N SER A 11 -15.54 0.47 7.20
CA SER A 11 -16.20 -0.64 7.90
C SER A 11 -16.43 -1.87 7.02
N HIS A 12 -16.72 -1.67 5.74
CA HIS A 12 -16.94 -2.75 4.77
C HIS A 12 -15.64 -3.43 4.33
N LEU A 13 -14.52 -2.72 4.38
CA LEU A 13 -13.21 -3.23 3.98
C LEU A 13 -12.43 -3.89 5.13
N MET A 14 -13.05 -4.08 6.30
CA MET A 14 -12.39 -4.75 7.42
C MET A 14 -12.13 -6.24 7.16
N SER A 15 -12.94 -6.89 6.32
CA SER A 15 -12.70 -8.27 5.93
C SER A 15 -11.56 -8.36 4.90
N ASP A 16 -10.74 -9.39 4.99
CA ASP A 16 -9.64 -9.62 4.04
C ASP A 16 -10.16 -9.90 2.62
N ASN A 17 -11.26 -10.63 2.51
CA ASN A 17 -11.85 -10.94 1.20
C ASN A 17 -12.37 -9.67 0.52
N ASP A 18 -13.12 -8.84 1.25
CA ASP A 18 -13.67 -7.60 0.69
C ASP A 18 -12.57 -6.60 0.37
N PHE A 19 -11.56 -6.46 1.25
CA PHE A 19 -10.41 -5.60 0.99
C PHE A 19 -9.62 -6.02 -0.25
N SER A 20 -9.28 -7.30 -0.36
CA SER A 20 -8.43 -7.78 -1.46
C SER A 20 -9.13 -7.68 -2.81
N ARG A 21 -10.43 -7.94 -2.86
CA ARG A 21 -11.25 -7.73 -4.06
C ARG A 21 -11.35 -6.26 -4.41
N TRP A 22 -11.76 -5.41 -3.47
CA TRP A 22 -11.86 -3.97 -3.70
C TRP A 22 -10.54 -3.38 -4.20
N PHE A 23 -9.41 -3.74 -3.56
CA PHE A 23 -8.11 -3.22 -3.97
C PHE A 23 -7.72 -3.68 -5.38
N VAL A 24 -7.88 -4.95 -5.72
CA VAL A 24 -7.44 -5.48 -7.03
C VAL A 24 -8.41 -5.15 -8.16
N ASP A 25 -9.71 -5.22 -7.89
CA ASP A 25 -10.75 -5.06 -8.90
C ASP A 25 -11.07 -3.58 -9.17
N GLU A 26 -10.90 -2.70 -8.17
CA GLU A 26 -11.19 -1.26 -8.30
C GLU A 26 -9.91 -0.42 -8.23
N VAL A 27 -9.20 -0.42 -7.10
CA VAL A 27 -8.06 0.50 -6.88
C VAL A 27 -6.94 0.25 -7.88
N MET A 28 -6.53 -1.01 -8.08
CA MET A 28 -5.46 -1.39 -8.99
C MET A 28 -5.87 -1.22 -10.45
N GLU A 29 -7.14 -1.41 -10.79
CA GLU A 29 -7.64 -1.14 -12.14
C GLU A 29 -7.55 0.35 -12.48
N GLU A 30 -7.86 1.23 -11.53
CA GLU A 30 -7.84 2.68 -11.73
C GLU A 30 -6.42 3.27 -11.67
N THR A 31 -5.57 2.78 -10.76
CA THR A 31 -4.30 3.46 -10.42
C THR A 31 -3.04 2.71 -10.87
N LEU A 32 -3.12 1.40 -11.09
CA LEU A 32 -1.98 0.51 -11.35
C LEU A 32 -2.30 -0.57 -12.41
N PRO A 33 -3.01 -0.25 -13.53
CA PRO A 33 -3.54 -1.25 -14.46
C PRO A 33 -2.46 -2.14 -15.09
N GLU A 34 -1.25 -1.62 -15.26
CA GLU A 34 -0.10 -2.35 -15.77
C GLU A 34 0.32 -3.51 -14.87
N HIS A 35 0.13 -3.40 -13.55
CA HIS A 35 0.51 -4.44 -12.59
C HIS A 35 -0.46 -5.62 -12.56
N LYS A 36 -1.63 -5.48 -13.20
CA LYS A 36 -2.58 -6.59 -13.40
C LYS A 36 -2.13 -7.53 -14.51
N GLN A 37 -1.30 -7.05 -15.44
CA GLN A 37 -0.86 -7.85 -16.58
C GLN A 37 0.09 -8.96 -16.12
N GLY A 38 -0.14 -10.18 -16.63
CA GLY A 38 0.71 -11.33 -16.32
C GLY A 38 0.40 -12.06 -15.01
N HIS A 39 -0.55 -11.57 -14.22
CA HIS A 39 -1.02 -12.23 -13.00
C HIS A 39 -2.46 -12.73 -13.13
N LYS A 40 -2.77 -13.83 -12.46
CA LYS A 40 -4.17 -14.24 -12.25
C LYS A 40 -4.77 -13.42 -11.10
N PRO A 41 -6.08 -13.11 -11.12
CA PRO A 41 -6.73 -12.38 -10.03
C PRO A 41 -6.46 -12.99 -8.64
N GLU A 42 -6.48 -14.32 -8.51
CA GLU A 42 -6.24 -15.01 -7.25
C GLU A 42 -4.84 -14.77 -6.70
N THR A 43 -3.85 -14.63 -7.59
CA THR A 43 -2.48 -14.25 -7.22
C THR A 43 -2.45 -12.83 -6.68
N LEU A 44 -3.10 -11.88 -7.36
CA LEU A 44 -3.17 -10.48 -6.94
C LEU A 44 -3.88 -10.32 -5.59
N TYR A 45 -4.98 -11.06 -5.37
CA TYR A 45 -5.66 -11.07 -4.06
C TYR A 45 -4.72 -11.55 -2.95
N THR A 46 -3.99 -12.65 -3.19
CA THR A 46 -3.02 -13.18 -2.21
C THR A 46 -1.90 -12.19 -1.90
N MET A 47 -1.31 -11.58 -2.94
CA MET A 47 -0.25 -10.58 -2.78
C MET A 47 -0.75 -9.35 -2.02
N THR A 48 -1.98 -8.92 -2.29
CA THR A 48 -2.67 -7.83 -1.59
C THR A 48 -2.83 -8.14 -0.10
N LEU A 49 -3.26 -9.35 0.25
CA LEU A 49 -3.37 -9.76 1.65
C LEU A 49 -2.02 -9.79 2.36
N ASN A 50 -0.98 -10.29 1.70
CA ASN A 50 0.36 -10.29 2.28
C ASN A 50 0.89 -8.86 2.50
N GLY A 51 0.69 -7.96 1.53
CA GLY A 51 0.99 -6.55 1.69
C GLY A 51 0.22 -5.90 2.84
N ARG A 52 -1.05 -6.27 3.02
CA ARG A 52 -1.90 -5.79 4.11
C ARG A 52 -1.36 -6.22 5.48
N GLU A 53 -0.89 -7.46 5.59
CA GLU A 53 -0.23 -7.95 6.81
C GLU A 53 1.09 -7.24 7.09
N ILE A 54 1.84 -6.84 6.05
CA ILE A 54 3.04 -6.01 6.22
C ILE A 54 2.65 -4.63 6.74
N ALA A 55 1.64 -3.98 6.17
CA ALA A 55 1.15 -2.67 6.63
C ALA A 55 0.76 -2.70 8.12
N LYS A 56 0.08 -3.76 8.56
CA LYS A 56 -0.28 -3.96 9.98
C LYS A 56 0.94 -3.99 10.91
N LYS A 57 2.10 -4.48 10.46
CA LYS A 57 3.36 -4.47 11.24
C LYS A 57 3.94 -3.06 11.44
N PHE A 58 3.56 -2.11 10.59
CA PHE A 58 3.88 -0.69 10.73
C PHE A 58 2.79 0.09 11.48
N HIS A 59 1.88 -0.59 12.18
CA HIS A 59 0.74 0.02 12.87
C HIS A 59 -0.15 0.83 11.93
N ILE A 60 -0.39 0.30 10.73
CA ILE A 60 -1.30 0.86 9.72
C ILE A 60 -2.55 -0.03 9.69
N HIS A 61 -3.65 0.45 10.28
CA HIS A 61 -4.86 -0.32 10.53
C HIS A 61 -6.05 0.11 9.69
N LYS A 62 -6.11 1.36 9.22
CA LYS A 62 -7.21 1.83 8.39
C LYS A 62 -7.12 1.22 7.00
N PRO A 63 -8.20 0.65 6.44
CA PRO A 63 -8.17 0.05 5.11
C PRO A 63 -7.66 1.00 4.01
N THR A 64 -8.08 2.27 4.03
CA THR A 64 -7.65 3.30 3.09
C THR A 64 -6.13 3.54 3.13
N ASN A 65 -5.56 3.62 4.32
CA ASN A 65 -4.11 3.77 4.50
C ASN A 65 -3.34 2.48 4.20
N GLN A 66 -3.92 1.31 4.45
CA GLN A 66 -3.37 0.04 3.98
C GLN A 66 -3.30 0.05 2.44
N ALA A 67 -4.34 0.52 1.74
CA ALA A 67 -4.31 0.66 0.29
C ALA A 67 -3.22 1.63 -0.18
N ASN A 68 -3.04 2.79 0.48
CA ASN A 68 -1.94 3.71 0.21
C ASN A 68 -0.57 3.03 0.39
N PHE A 69 -0.39 2.25 1.47
CA PHE A 69 0.84 1.49 1.69
C PHE A 69 1.09 0.47 0.56
N LEU A 70 0.05 -0.26 0.14
CA LEU A 70 0.14 -1.20 -0.97
C LEU A 70 0.46 -0.49 -2.29
N TYR A 71 -0.07 0.70 -2.53
CA TYR A 71 0.25 1.50 -3.71
C TYR A 71 1.76 1.75 -3.82
N PHE A 72 2.44 2.09 -2.71
CA PHE A 72 3.91 2.20 -2.69
C PHE A 72 4.60 0.85 -2.91
N MET A 73 4.08 -0.24 -2.34
CA MET A 73 4.64 -1.57 -2.59
C MET A 73 4.60 -1.98 -4.08
N TRP A 74 3.56 -1.58 -4.81
CA TRP A 74 3.43 -1.85 -6.24
C TRP A 74 4.22 -0.86 -7.10
N GLY A 75 4.10 0.44 -6.82
CA GLY A 75 4.65 1.51 -7.65
C GLY A 75 6.15 1.81 -7.43
N VAL A 76 6.67 1.62 -6.22
CA VAL A 76 8.10 1.82 -5.89
C VAL A 76 8.81 0.47 -5.79
N GLY A 77 8.18 -0.48 -5.11
CA GLY A 77 8.65 -1.85 -4.99
C GLY A 77 8.27 -2.46 -3.66
N SER A 78 8.22 -3.80 -3.63
CA SER A 78 7.60 -4.53 -2.52
C SER A 78 8.29 -4.34 -1.17
N ASN A 79 9.49 -3.78 -1.15
CA ASN A 79 10.28 -3.47 0.04
C ASN A 79 10.59 -1.97 0.20
N PHE A 80 9.81 -1.07 -0.38
CA PHE A 80 10.06 0.38 -0.33
C PHE A 80 10.31 0.91 1.11
N PHE A 81 9.67 0.30 2.10
CA PHE A 81 9.80 0.62 3.52
C PHE A 81 11.18 0.32 4.14
N GLU A 82 12.09 -0.31 3.40
CA GLU A 82 13.47 -0.55 3.84
C GLU A 82 14.41 0.61 3.50
N PHE A 83 14.01 1.49 2.58
CA PHE A 83 14.83 2.60 2.11
C PHE A 83 14.69 3.83 3.01
N ASP A 84 15.76 4.64 3.05
CA ASP A 84 15.78 5.88 3.81
C ASP A 84 14.73 6.88 3.27
N GLY A 85 14.24 7.76 4.14
CA GLY A 85 13.03 8.56 3.88
C GLY A 85 11.76 7.76 4.23
N PHE A 86 11.43 6.73 3.44
CA PHE A 86 10.24 5.89 3.69
C PHE A 86 10.27 5.21 5.06
N LYS A 87 11.39 4.56 5.37
CA LYS A 87 11.61 3.88 6.66
C LYS A 87 11.47 4.84 7.85
N GLN A 88 11.99 6.06 7.71
CA GLN A 88 11.98 7.06 8.79
C GLN A 88 10.56 7.54 9.07
N ILE A 89 9.79 7.84 8.02
CA ILE A 89 8.39 8.26 8.13
C ILE A 89 7.52 7.13 8.72
N LEU A 90 7.68 5.90 8.25
CA LEU A 90 6.89 4.76 8.73
C LEU A 90 7.18 4.42 10.21
N ALA A 91 8.42 4.62 10.65
CA ALA A 91 8.85 4.40 12.03
C ALA A 91 8.44 5.53 13.00
N ASP A 92 8.00 6.69 12.50
CA ASP A 92 7.63 7.85 13.32
C ASP A 92 6.26 7.67 14.00
N THR A 93 6.23 6.92 15.09
CA THR A 93 5.01 6.65 15.86
C THR A 93 4.47 7.85 16.64
N ALA A 94 5.14 9.00 16.61
CA ALA A 94 4.58 10.24 17.14
C ALA A 94 3.47 10.80 16.22
N ARG A 95 3.53 10.46 14.92
CA ARG A 95 2.52 10.83 13.93
C ARG A 95 1.38 9.81 13.87
N GLY A 96 0.18 10.30 13.60
CA GLY A 96 -0.97 9.44 13.30
C GLY A 96 -0.74 8.62 12.01
N GLU A 97 -1.52 7.57 11.81
CA GLU A 97 -1.46 6.77 10.57
C GLU A 97 -1.67 7.62 9.32
N ASP A 98 -2.72 8.45 9.28
CA ASP A 98 -3.04 9.30 8.13
C ASP A 98 -1.89 10.28 7.80
N GLU A 99 -1.30 10.86 8.85
CA GLU A 99 -0.20 11.81 8.71
C GLU A 99 1.08 11.13 8.20
N ARG A 100 1.39 9.92 8.69
CA ARG A 100 2.52 9.13 8.18
C ARG A 100 2.35 8.81 6.71
N LEU A 101 1.17 8.35 6.29
CA LEU A 101 0.94 7.99 4.88
C LEU A 101 0.96 9.24 3.98
N ALA A 102 0.40 10.36 4.42
CA ALA A 102 0.49 11.63 3.70
C ALA A 102 1.95 12.08 3.53
N ALA A 103 2.77 11.96 4.59
CA ALA A 103 4.18 12.32 4.57
C ALA A 103 4.98 11.50 3.55
N LEU A 104 4.61 10.24 3.26
CA LEU A 104 5.28 9.46 2.20
C LEU A 104 5.20 10.12 0.82
N PHE A 105 4.13 10.89 0.54
CA PHE A 105 3.96 11.61 -0.72
C PHE A 105 4.65 12.98 -0.76
N THR A 106 4.89 13.60 0.40
CA THR A 106 5.32 15.01 0.48
C THR A 106 6.72 15.21 1.05
N GLU A 107 7.22 14.28 1.86
CA GLU A 107 8.47 14.42 2.60
C GLU A 107 9.61 13.52 2.09
N VAL A 108 9.28 12.49 1.30
CA VAL A 108 10.30 11.69 0.60
C VAL A 108 10.86 12.53 -0.53
N SER A 109 12.19 12.72 -0.54
CA SER A 109 12.83 13.46 -1.62
C SER A 109 12.80 12.68 -2.93
N GLU A 110 12.90 13.38 -4.06
CA GLU A 110 12.97 12.74 -5.38
C GLU A 110 14.15 11.76 -5.46
N GLU A 111 15.31 12.11 -4.90
CA GLU A 111 16.49 11.26 -4.86
C GLU A 111 16.24 9.96 -4.09
N GLN A 112 15.58 10.04 -2.92
CA GLN A 112 15.20 8.86 -2.13
C GLN A 112 14.18 7.98 -2.85
N GLY A 113 13.23 8.59 -3.55
CA GLY A 113 12.25 7.87 -4.37
C GLY A 113 12.90 7.12 -5.53
N VAL A 114 13.83 7.76 -6.25
CA VAL A 114 14.59 7.15 -7.34
C VAL A 114 15.48 6.02 -6.83
N GLU A 115 16.18 6.23 -5.70
CA GLU A 115 17.00 5.18 -5.09
C GLU A 115 16.16 3.94 -4.77
N ALA A 116 15.03 4.11 -4.09
CA ALA A 116 14.13 3.01 -3.77
C ALA A 116 13.63 2.30 -5.03
N LEU A 117 13.24 3.03 -6.07
CA LEU A 117 12.77 2.45 -7.33
C LEU A 117 13.87 1.67 -8.07
N MET A 118 15.12 2.13 -8.03
CA MET A 118 16.24 1.45 -8.69
C MET A 118 16.74 0.23 -7.93
N GLN A 119 16.63 0.23 -6.60
CA GLN A 119 17.22 -0.80 -5.74
C GLN A 119 16.17 -1.77 -5.15
N SER A 120 14.88 -1.53 -5.37
CA SER A 120 13.83 -2.39 -4.83
C SER A 120 13.86 -3.80 -5.40
N HIS A 121 13.26 -4.73 -4.65
CA HIS A 121 13.16 -6.13 -5.04
C HIS A 121 11.70 -6.59 -4.97
N PRO A 122 11.26 -7.50 -5.87
CA PRO A 122 9.87 -7.96 -5.92
C PRO A 122 9.50 -9.03 -4.88
N ASN A 123 10.43 -9.44 -4.00
CA ASN A 123 10.29 -10.69 -3.24
C ASN A 123 9.54 -10.58 -1.89
N TYR A 124 8.83 -9.48 -1.60
CA TYR A 124 8.08 -9.33 -0.34
C TYR A 124 6.60 -9.72 -0.44
N TRP A 125 6.13 -10.06 -1.63
CA TRP A 125 4.74 -10.46 -1.85
C TRP A 125 4.38 -11.86 -1.35
N SER A 126 5.36 -12.69 -0.96
CA SER A 126 5.18 -14.10 -0.58
C SER A 126 5.64 -14.44 0.84
N ARG A 127 5.94 -13.42 1.67
CA ARG A 127 6.42 -13.60 3.04
C ARG A 127 5.32 -13.64 4.09
#